data_AF-A0A8F2W1P8-F1
#
_entry.id   AF-A0A8F2W1P8-F1
#
_cell.length_a   1.000
_cell.length_b   1.000
_cell.length_c   1.000
_cell.angle_alpha   90.00
_cell.angle_beta   90.00
_cell.angle_gamma   90.00
#
_symmetry.space_group_name_H-M   'P 1'
#
loop_
_entity.id
_entity.type
_entity.pdbx_description
1 polymer ?
#
loop_
_entity_poly.entity_id
_entity_poly.type
_entity_poly.pdbx_seq_one_letter_code
_entity_poly.pdbx_strand_id
1 'polypeptide(L)'
;MYLCELLPRLGTISIRIALQESDSEPQISNIAFSHNSLQVITSRNKYVVKLPVEKAEKLQGAKITQLSADGKTLSLRLTLSDSEKLDSPFTSLAQSKAQRWSVSDLLKTPKDNNNVNVFKFICANCGTQILDSMDTKFADMPSEYWHELMDFWHCHKPHQEHHHNHQKNYESIVPKPGNVYIGAHYLFVKRKSSSCYGCKRVLGEAASNDTAKLYKWNLKLQYNNEVESYPPYAYAYYAILDKINSGALRKLQVKNSKGTLSLWILSVGLSVSYDNHILDRALKILYTEESNENLEVLELPTLVYESLLSVLQESTSLLPESEQNAQMSKEDKVHYKAGFLAPEMGDAF
;
A
#
# COMPACT_ATOMS: atom_id res chain seq x y z
N MET A 1 -12.12 -11.26 -17.67
CA MET A 1 -11.66 -10.40 -16.55
C MET A 1 -12.55 -10.60 -15.34
N TYR A 2 -12.03 -10.39 -14.14
CA TYR A 2 -12.82 -10.41 -12.91
C TYR A 2 -12.22 -9.44 -11.89
N LEU A 3 -13.03 -9.09 -10.89
CA LEU A 3 -12.61 -8.42 -9.66
C LEU A 3 -13.12 -9.23 -8.47
N CYS A 4 -12.24 -9.54 -7.53
CA CYS A 4 -12.54 -10.29 -6.32
C CYS A 4 -11.96 -9.54 -5.12
N GLU A 5 -12.81 -9.14 -4.19
CA GLU A 5 -12.47 -8.31 -3.03
C GLU A 5 -12.82 -9.06 -1.73
N LEU A 6 -11.82 -9.35 -0.90
CA LEU A 6 -12.02 -9.81 0.47
C LEU A 6 -12.21 -8.59 1.38
N LEU A 7 -13.36 -8.56 2.06
CA LEU A 7 -13.74 -7.57 3.06
C LEU A 7 -13.55 -8.22 4.45
N PRO A 8 -12.33 -8.19 5.03
CA PRO A 8 -11.96 -9.02 6.17
C PRO A 8 -12.83 -8.79 7.41
N ARG A 9 -13.28 -7.55 7.63
CA ARG A 9 -14.14 -7.18 8.78
C ARG A 9 -15.56 -7.72 8.67
N LEU A 10 -16.05 -7.86 7.45
CA LEU A 10 -17.37 -8.42 7.18
C LEU A 10 -17.32 -9.94 7.05
N GLY A 11 -16.12 -10.52 6.89
CA GLY A 11 -15.97 -11.93 6.56
C GLY A 11 -16.64 -12.27 5.23
N THR A 12 -16.60 -11.35 4.25
CA THR A 12 -17.24 -11.58 2.95
C THR A 12 -16.27 -11.39 1.79
N ILE A 13 -16.44 -12.19 0.75
CA ILE A 13 -15.75 -12.04 -0.53
C ILE A 13 -16.78 -11.61 -1.56
N SER A 14 -16.53 -10.48 -2.22
CA SER A 14 -17.32 -9.97 -3.35
C SER A 14 -16.62 -10.31 -4.65
N ILE A 15 -17.32 -10.93 -5.59
CA ILE A 15 -16.78 -11.37 -6.88
C ILE A 15 -17.62 -10.78 -8.00
N ARG A 16 -16.98 -10.14 -8.97
CA ARG A 16 -17.55 -9.64 -10.22
C ARG A 16 -16.80 -10.26 -11.37
N ILE A 17 -17.48 -10.93 -12.28
CA ILE A 17 -16.90 -11.59 -13.45
C ILE A 17 -17.48 -10.94 -14.70
N ALA A 18 -16.61 -10.45 -15.60
CA ALA A 18 -17.01 -10.04 -16.93
C ALA A 18 -17.29 -11.28 -17.78
N LEU A 19 -18.54 -11.46 -18.19
CA LEU A 19 -18.99 -12.54 -19.04
C LEU A 19 -18.65 -12.24 -20.51
N GLN A 20 -18.37 -13.30 -21.26
CA GLN A 20 -18.22 -13.18 -22.71
C GLN A 20 -19.57 -12.86 -23.36
N GLU A 21 -19.56 -12.32 -24.59
CA GLU A 21 -20.81 -11.99 -25.30
C GLU A 21 -21.69 -13.21 -25.53
N SER A 22 -21.08 -14.39 -25.69
CA SER A 22 -21.81 -15.64 -25.78
C SER A 22 -22.56 -16.02 -24.50
N ASP A 23 -22.29 -15.37 -23.37
CA ASP A 23 -22.80 -15.69 -22.03
C ASP A 23 -23.58 -14.54 -21.38
N SER A 24 -24.13 -13.60 -22.15
CA SER A 24 -24.91 -12.47 -21.60
C SER A 24 -26.14 -12.89 -20.77
N GLU A 25 -26.61 -14.13 -20.93
CA GLU A 25 -27.58 -14.77 -20.05
C GLU A 25 -27.00 -16.11 -19.57
N PRO A 26 -26.14 -16.09 -18.54
CA PRO A 26 -25.34 -17.27 -18.19
C PRO A 26 -26.24 -18.35 -17.56
N GLN A 27 -26.33 -19.50 -18.22
CA GLN A 27 -26.86 -20.72 -17.59
C GLN A 27 -25.74 -21.42 -16.83
N ILE A 28 -25.68 -21.16 -15.52
CA ILE A 28 -24.64 -21.72 -14.63
C ILE A 28 -24.94 -23.20 -14.38
N SER A 29 -24.05 -24.07 -14.82
CA SER A 29 -24.16 -25.51 -14.61
C SER A 29 -23.48 -25.97 -13.33
N ASN A 30 -22.40 -25.29 -12.91
CA ASN A 30 -21.67 -25.64 -11.70
C ASN A 30 -20.89 -24.45 -11.13
N ILE A 31 -20.79 -24.39 -9.80
CA ILE A 31 -19.87 -23.51 -9.07
C ILE A 31 -19.13 -24.37 -8.05
N ALA A 32 -17.80 -24.37 -8.11
CA ALA A 32 -16.96 -25.19 -7.25
C ALA A 32 -15.72 -24.45 -6.79
N PHE A 33 -15.30 -24.73 -5.54
CA PHE A 33 -14.02 -24.29 -5.03
C PHE A 33 -12.92 -25.28 -5.43
N SER A 34 -11.77 -24.77 -5.84
CA SER A 34 -10.57 -25.54 -6.12
C SER A 34 -9.38 -24.81 -5.51
N HIS A 35 -8.85 -25.34 -4.39
CA HIS A 35 -7.80 -24.69 -3.61
C HIS A 35 -8.16 -23.23 -3.27
N ASN A 36 -7.38 -22.26 -3.78
CA ASN A 36 -7.60 -20.82 -3.63
C ASN A 36 -8.31 -20.21 -4.85
N SER A 37 -9.17 -20.96 -5.53
CA SER A 37 -9.88 -20.46 -6.70
C SER A 37 -11.34 -20.89 -6.70
N LEU A 38 -12.20 -20.01 -7.20
CA LEU A 38 -13.59 -20.30 -7.51
C LEU A 38 -13.71 -20.58 -9.01
N GLN A 39 -14.27 -21.72 -9.36
CA GLN A 39 -14.60 -22.07 -10.73
C GLN A 39 -16.10 -21.89 -10.93
N VAL A 40 -16.46 -21.10 -11.93
CA VAL A 40 -17.86 -20.93 -12.39
C VAL A 40 -17.93 -21.50 -13.80
N ILE A 41 -18.73 -22.55 -13.98
CA ILE A 41 -18.95 -23.21 -15.27
C ILE A 41 -20.35 -22.82 -15.74
N THR A 42 -20.42 -22.20 -16.92
CA THR A 42 -21.65 -21.97 -17.67
C THR A 42 -21.79 -23.06 -18.73
N SER A 43 -22.94 -23.11 -19.41
CA SER A 43 -23.14 -24.01 -20.55
C SER A 43 -22.16 -23.80 -21.71
N ARG A 44 -21.47 -22.66 -21.77
CA ARG A 44 -20.58 -22.29 -22.89
C ARG A 44 -19.14 -22.01 -22.48
N ASN A 45 -18.90 -21.52 -21.26
CA ASN A 45 -17.57 -21.11 -20.81
C ASN A 45 -17.25 -21.57 -19.39
N LYS A 46 -15.95 -21.51 -19.08
CA LYS A 46 -15.41 -21.72 -17.75
C LYS A 46 -14.68 -20.47 -17.29
N TYR A 47 -15.08 -19.93 -16.15
CA TYR A 47 -14.45 -18.79 -15.50
C TYR A 47 -13.72 -19.27 -14.25
N VAL A 48 -12.48 -18.84 -14.07
CA VAL A 48 -11.66 -19.15 -12.90
C VAL A 48 -11.27 -17.84 -12.23
N VAL A 49 -11.60 -17.72 -10.94
CA VAL A 49 -11.35 -16.54 -10.11
C VAL A 49 -10.39 -16.97 -9.01
N LYS A 50 -9.17 -16.43 -8.98
CA LYS A 50 -8.30 -16.61 -7.80
C LYS A 50 -8.94 -15.86 -6.63
N LEU A 51 -8.94 -16.45 -5.45
CA LEU A 51 -9.49 -15.86 -4.24
C LEU A 51 -8.32 -15.27 -3.43
N PRO A 52 -8.40 -14.01 -2.98
CA PRO A 52 -7.31 -13.34 -2.26
C PRO A 52 -7.32 -13.74 -0.79
N VAL A 53 -7.13 -15.04 -0.53
CA VAL A 53 -7.06 -15.65 0.80
C VAL A 53 -5.68 -16.25 1.00
N GLU A 54 -5.06 -15.97 2.15
CA GLU A 54 -3.69 -16.45 2.46
C GLU A 54 -3.59 -17.98 2.52
N LYS A 55 -4.65 -18.65 2.99
CA LYS A 55 -4.70 -20.12 3.19
C LYS A 55 -6.03 -20.67 2.73
N ALA A 56 -5.99 -21.79 2.01
CA ALA A 56 -7.20 -22.48 1.52
C ALA A 56 -8.14 -22.91 2.66
N GLU A 57 -7.59 -23.19 3.84
CA GLU A 57 -8.34 -23.54 5.05
C GLU A 57 -9.35 -22.46 5.43
N LYS A 58 -9.08 -21.17 5.14
CA LYS A 58 -9.98 -20.04 5.39
C LYS A 58 -11.27 -20.10 4.56
N LEU A 59 -11.31 -20.94 3.52
CA LEU A 59 -12.51 -21.16 2.70
C LEU A 59 -13.37 -22.30 3.24
N GLN A 60 -12.93 -23.01 4.29
CA GLN A 60 -13.67 -24.14 4.82
C GLN A 60 -15.01 -23.68 5.42
N GLY A 61 -16.10 -24.18 4.84
CA GLY A 61 -17.45 -23.79 5.24
C GLY A 61 -17.95 -22.47 4.66
N ALA A 62 -17.20 -21.84 3.73
CA ALA A 62 -17.66 -20.67 3.00
C ALA A 62 -18.93 -21.00 2.18
N LYS A 63 -19.90 -20.08 2.19
CA LYS A 63 -21.17 -20.25 1.49
C LYS A 63 -21.40 -19.12 0.49
N ILE A 64 -21.94 -19.47 -0.67
CA ILE A 64 -22.46 -18.48 -1.63
C ILE A 64 -23.78 -17.95 -1.06
N THR A 65 -23.82 -16.67 -0.69
CA THR A 65 -25.00 -16.02 -0.10
C THR A 65 -25.76 -15.16 -1.08
N GLN A 66 -25.11 -14.75 -2.17
CA GLN A 66 -25.75 -13.98 -3.25
C GLN A 66 -25.16 -14.39 -4.60
N LEU A 67 -26.03 -14.50 -5.60
CA LEU A 67 -25.69 -14.78 -6.99
C LEU A 67 -26.66 -14.00 -7.88
N SER A 68 -26.13 -13.16 -8.77
CA SER A 68 -26.94 -12.42 -9.74
C SER A 68 -26.15 -12.18 -11.02
N ALA A 69 -26.82 -12.32 -12.16
CA ALA A 69 -26.28 -11.92 -13.45
C ALA A 69 -27.05 -10.69 -13.95
N ASP A 70 -26.32 -9.69 -14.42
CA ASP A 70 -26.88 -8.49 -15.05
C ASP A 70 -26.08 -8.20 -16.33
N GLY A 71 -26.72 -8.48 -17.48
CA GLY A 71 -26.09 -8.39 -18.80
C GLY A 71 -24.74 -9.11 -18.86
N LYS A 72 -23.67 -8.35 -19.08
CA LYS A 72 -22.30 -8.88 -19.23
C LYS A 72 -21.57 -9.09 -17.89
N THR A 73 -22.24 -8.99 -16.75
CA THR A 73 -21.59 -9.10 -15.43
C THR A 73 -22.26 -10.14 -14.55
N LEU A 74 -21.49 -11.15 -14.12
CA LEU A 74 -21.90 -12.09 -13.08
C LEU A 74 -21.35 -11.64 -11.73
N SER A 75 -22.20 -11.63 -10.71
CA SER A 75 -21.88 -11.14 -9.38
C SER A 75 -22.17 -12.22 -8.35
N LEU A 76 -21.17 -12.49 -7.50
CA LEU A 76 -21.27 -13.47 -6.42
C LEU A 76 -20.83 -12.85 -5.09
N ARG A 77 -21.49 -13.24 -4.01
CA ARG A 77 -21.05 -12.94 -2.64
C ARG A 77 -20.83 -14.25 -1.90
N LEU A 78 -19.66 -14.38 -1.30
CA LEU A 78 -19.31 -15.46 -0.38
C LEU A 78 -19.29 -14.92 1.04
N THR A 79 -19.85 -15.66 1.98
CA THR A 79 -19.71 -15.40 3.42
C THR A 79 -18.81 -16.48 4.01
N LEU A 80 -17.76 -16.04 4.71
CA LEU A 80 -16.82 -16.87 5.46
C LEU A 80 -17.40 -17.18 6.85
N SER A 81 -16.88 -18.22 7.50
CA SER A 81 -17.31 -18.61 8.85
C SER A 81 -16.89 -17.58 9.91
N ASP A 82 -17.70 -17.43 10.96
CA ASP A 82 -17.57 -16.34 11.96
C ASP A 82 -16.26 -16.34 12.76
N SER A 83 -15.49 -17.44 12.77
CA SER A 83 -14.21 -17.53 13.49
C SER A 83 -13.07 -16.69 12.88
N GLU A 84 -13.31 -16.00 11.76
CA GLU A 84 -12.23 -15.47 10.91
C GLU A 84 -12.29 -13.95 10.66
N LYS A 85 -13.09 -13.20 11.42
CA LYS A 85 -13.02 -11.72 11.36
C LYS A 85 -11.64 -11.28 11.85
N LEU A 86 -10.86 -10.66 10.96
CA LEU A 86 -9.60 -10.01 11.33
C LEU A 86 -9.92 -8.76 12.15
N ASP A 87 -9.64 -8.83 13.46
CA ASP A 87 -9.83 -7.73 14.41
C ASP A 87 -8.80 -6.60 14.28
N SER A 88 -7.86 -6.68 13.32
CA SER A 88 -6.79 -5.70 13.22
C SER A 88 -7.34 -4.32 12.78
N PRO A 89 -7.16 -3.27 13.60
CA PRO A 89 -7.53 -1.91 13.21
C PRO A 89 -6.78 -1.49 11.94
N PHE A 90 -7.39 -0.65 11.10
CA PHE A 90 -6.70 -0.16 9.89
C PHE A 90 -5.44 0.65 10.24
N THR A 91 -5.37 1.22 11.45
CA THR A 91 -4.20 1.91 11.98
C THR A 91 -2.98 0.98 12.12
N SER A 92 -3.19 -0.33 12.27
CA SER A 92 -2.13 -1.34 12.23
C SER A 92 -1.44 -1.44 10.87
N LEU A 93 -2.06 -0.94 9.79
CA LEU A 93 -1.48 -1.04 8.45
C LEU A 93 -0.27 -0.11 8.29
N ALA A 94 -0.32 1.10 8.84
CA ALA A 94 0.85 1.98 8.83
C ALA A 94 1.96 1.46 9.76
N GLN A 95 1.59 0.80 10.86
CA GLN A 95 2.53 0.26 11.85
C GLN A 95 2.94 -1.19 11.60
N SER A 96 2.43 -1.83 10.55
CA SER A 96 2.76 -3.23 10.30
C SER A 96 4.23 -3.32 9.98
N LYS A 97 4.92 -4.18 10.71
CA LYS A 97 6.27 -4.72 10.44
C LYS A 97 6.42 -5.40 9.07
N ALA A 98 5.49 -5.19 8.16
CA ALA A 98 5.44 -5.73 6.80
C ALA A 98 5.85 -4.68 5.75
N GLN A 99 6.38 -3.52 6.16
CA GLN A 99 6.90 -2.55 5.20
C GLN A 99 8.19 -3.07 4.56
N ARG A 100 8.32 -2.88 3.24
CA ARG A 100 9.52 -3.23 2.50
C ARG A 100 10.73 -2.48 3.07
N TRP A 101 11.77 -3.25 3.35
CA TRP A 101 13.00 -2.84 4.03
C TRP A 101 12.82 -2.33 5.45
N SER A 102 11.73 -2.66 6.13
CA SER A 102 11.65 -2.56 7.61
C SER A 102 12.65 -3.52 8.26
N VAL A 103 12.96 -3.31 9.55
CA VAL A 103 13.88 -4.21 10.27
C VAL A 103 13.41 -5.67 10.22
N SER A 104 12.11 -5.91 10.32
CA SER A 104 11.49 -7.23 10.20
C SER A 104 11.57 -7.81 8.79
N ASP A 105 11.38 -7.01 7.75
CA ASP A 105 11.57 -7.45 6.35
C ASP A 105 13.04 -7.82 6.09
N LEU A 106 13.98 -7.03 6.63
CA LEU A 106 15.43 -7.30 6.50
C LEU A 106 15.87 -8.61 7.17
N LEU A 107 15.06 -9.22 8.04
CA LEU A 107 15.33 -10.56 8.59
C LEU A 107 15.28 -11.67 7.54
N LYS A 108 14.71 -11.41 6.35
CA LYS A 108 14.71 -12.35 5.22
C LYS A 108 16.09 -12.51 4.59
N THR A 109 17.01 -11.58 4.87
CA THR A 109 18.35 -11.59 4.29
C THR A 109 19.23 -12.66 4.95
N PRO A 110 20.29 -13.14 4.26
CA PRO A 110 21.15 -14.21 4.74
C PRO A 110 21.88 -13.78 6.02
N LYS A 111 22.27 -14.75 6.84
CA LYS A 111 23.03 -14.48 8.07
C LYS A 111 24.46 -14.98 7.99
N ASP A 112 25.37 -14.27 8.65
CA ASP A 112 26.74 -14.71 8.86
C ASP A 112 26.84 -15.72 10.00
N ASN A 113 28.06 -16.19 10.28
CA ASN A 113 28.37 -17.13 11.37
C ASN A 113 28.03 -16.57 12.77
N ASN A 114 27.90 -15.25 12.91
CA ASN A 114 27.53 -14.58 14.16
C ASN A 114 26.03 -14.31 14.25
N ASN A 115 25.22 -14.90 13.36
CA ASN A 115 23.77 -14.74 13.28
C ASN A 115 23.34 -13.28 12.99
N VAL A 116 24.20 -12.51 12.29
CA VAL A 116 23.93 -11.15 11.82
C VAL A 116 23.48 -11.19 10.37
N ASN A 117 22.39 -10.49 10.05
CA ASN A 117 21.89 -10.36 8.67
C ASN A 117 22.89 -9.58 7.81
N VAL A 118 23.21 -10.10 6.62
CA VAL A 118 24.22 -9.57 5.70
C VAL A 118 23.55 -9.05 4.43
N PHE A 119 23.54 -7.73 4.30
CA PHE A 119 23.02 -7.01 3.14
C PHE A 119 23.68 -5.64 2.99
N LYS A 120 23.47 -5.02 1.84
CA LYS A 120 24.01 -3.69 1.50
C LYS A 120 22.93 -2.84 0.84
N PHE A 121 22.89 -1.56 1.18
CA PHE A 121 22.16 -0.60 0.36
C PHE A 121 23.12 0.00 -0.66
N ILE A 122 22.78 -0.12 -1.94
CA ILE A 122 23.57 0.39 -3.06
C ILE A 122 22.77 1.48 -3.81
N CYS A 123 23.47 2.38 -4.47
CA CYS A 123 22.84 3.41 -5.31
C CYS A 123 22.13 2.76 -6.50
N ALA A 124 20.84 3.06 -6.69
CA ALA A 124 20.06 2.49 -7.79
C ALA A 124 20.61 2.86 -9.19
N ASN A 125 21.38 3.94 -9.30
CA ASN A 125 21.91 4.46 -10.56
C ASN A 125 23.28 3.87 -10.95
N CYS A 126 24.20 3.70 -10.00
CA CYS A 126 25.59 3.33 -10.30
C CYS A 126 26.11 2.14 -9.49
N GLY A 127 25.29 1.53 -8.62
CA GLY A 127 25.67 0.39 -7.80
C GLY A 127 26.69 0.69 -6.70
N THR A 128 27.12 1.95 -6.52
CA THR A 128 28.02 2.31 -5.41
C THR A 128 27.37 1.99 -4.07
N GLN A 129 28.09 1.27 -3.21
CA GLN A 129 27.68 0.97 -1.84
C GLN A 129 27.46 2.26 -1.04
N ILE A 130 26.28 2.37 -0.41
CA ILE A 130 25.86 3.51 0.40
C ILE A 130 25.84 3.15 1.89
N LEU A 131 25.32 1.97 2.25
CA LEU A 131 25.32 1.43 3.61
C LEU A 131 25.67 -0.06 3.58
N ASP A 132 26.33 -0.53 4.64
CA ASP A 132 26.65 -1.93 4.87
C ASP A 132 26.07 -2.39 6.20
N SER A 133 25.35 -3.51 6.19
CA SER A 133 24.76 -4.09 7.40
C SER A 133 25.79 -4.45 8.48
N MET A 134 27.03 -4.76 8.09
CA MET A 134 28.08 -5.17 9.03
C MET A 134 28.54 -4.02 9.94
N ASP A 135 28.46 -2.78 9.43
CA ASP A 135 28.94 -1.58 10.11
C ASP A 135 27.78 -0.73 10.68
N THR A 136 26.53 -1.15 10.47
CA THR A 136 25.35 -0.33 10.78
C THR A 136 24.28 -1.07 11.56
N LYS A 137 23.69 -0.37 12.53
CA LYS A 137 22.54 -0.83 13.30
C LYS A 137 21.28 -0.21 12.75
N PHE A 138 20.26 -1.04 12.51
CA PHE A 138 18.98 -0.60 11.97
C PHE A 138 17.90 -0.62 13.06
N ALA A 139 17.08 0.41 13.09
CA ALA A 139 15.87 0.46 13.89
C ALA A 139 14.75 1.15 13.09
N ASP A 140 13.53 0.63 13.18
CA ASP A 140 12.38 1.28 12.53
C ASP A 140 12.04 2.60 13.25
N MET A 141 11.75 3.64 12.49
CA MET A 141 11.16 4.86 13.03
C MET A 141 9.69 4.61 13.39
N PRO A 142 9.18 5.28 14.43
CA PRO A 142 7.73 5.47 14.57
C PRO A 142 7.14 6.13 13.32
N SER A 143 5.81 6.05 13.13
CA SER A 143 5.10 6.73 12.04
C SER A 143 5.52 8.20 11.93
N GLU A 144 5.62 8.80 10.73
CA GLU A 144 6.14 10.17 10.60
C GLU A 144 5.38 11.19 11.48
N TYR A 145 4.08 10.96 11.69
CA TYR A 145 3.18 11.75 12.52
C TYR A 145 3.20 11.40 14.02
N TRP A 146 4.20 10.64 14.49
CA TRP A 146 4.24 10.16 15.88
C TRP A 146 4.26 11.32 16.90
N HIS A 147 4.87 12.44 16.55
CA HIS A 147 4.97 13.62 17.41
C HIS A 147 3.61 14.30 17.54
N GLU A 148 2.86 14.44 16.43
CA GLU A 148 1.47 14.92 16.47
C GLU A 148 0.58 13.97 17.29
N LEU A 149 0.74 12.65 17.13
CA LEU A 149 0.03 11.64 17.93
C LEU A 149 0.36 11.73 19.42
N MET A 150 1.61 12.06 19.77
CA MET A 150 2.01 12.32 21.16
C MET A 150 1.34 13.58 21.72
N ASP A 151 1.17 14.62 20.92
CA ASP A 151 0.50 15.85 21.34
C ASP A 151 -0.99 15.62 21.62
N PHE A 152 -1.67 14.82 20.78
CA PHE A 152 -3.08 14.43 21.00
C PHE A 152 -3.30 13.66 22.31
N TRP A 153 -2.31 12.87 22.76
CA TRP A 153 -2.40 12.08 24.00
C TRP A 153 -2.34 12.91 25.29
N HIS A 154 -1.89 14.17 25.23
CA HIS A 154 -1.71 15.01 26.41
C HIS A 154 -2.86 15.98 26.68
N CYS A 155 -3.95 15.94 25.91
CA CYS A 155 -4.95 17.00 25.91
C CYS A 155 -5.97 17.01 27.07
N HIS A 156 -5.93 16.05 28.00
CA HIS A 156 -6.77 16.11 29.22
C HIS A 156 -6.01 15.64 30.46
N LYS A 157 -5.09 16.48 30.96
CA LYS A 157 -4.70 16.39 32.38
C LYS A 157 -5.65 17.29 33.18
N PRO A 158 -6.40 16.76 34.18
CA PRO A 158 -7.37 17.55 34.93
C PRO A 158 -6.65 18.69 35.66
N HIS A 159 -7.23 19.89 35.53
CA HIS A 159 -6.91 21.16 36.19
C HIS A 159 -6.01 21.01 37.43
N GLN A 160 -4.72 21.27 37.26
CA GLN A 160 -3.90 21.79 38.34
C GLN A 160 -3.32 23.12 37.88
N GLU A 161 -3.68 24.16 38.63
CA GLU A 161 -3.34 25.55 38.40
C GLU A 161 -1.84 25.82 38.60
N HIS A 162 -1.00 25.38 37.67
CA HIS A 162 0.40 25.81 37.61
C HIS A 162 0.84 25.97 36.14
N HIS A 163 0.49 27.12 35.57
CA HIS A 163 0.99 27.57 34.27
C HIS A 163 2.46 28.02 34.37
N HIS A 164 3.39 27.08 34.28
CA HIS A 164 4.73 27.37 33.80
C HIS A 164 5.13 26.36 32.72
N ASN A 165 5.01 26.80 31.47
CA ASN A 165 5.82 26.40 30.32
C ASN A 165 6.14 24.89 30.21
N HIS A 166 5.14 24.09 29.85
CA HIS A 166 5.36 22.72 29.37
C HIS A 166 5.29 22.65 27.84
N GLN A 167 6.13 23.44 27.15
CA GLN A 167 6.63 23.01 25.85
C GLN A 167 7.61 21.87 26.12
N LYS A 168 7.10 20.64 26.21
CA LYS A 168 7.98 19.47 26.16
C LYS A 168 8.54 19.43 24.73
N ASN A 169 9.75 19.94 24.56
CA ASN A 169 10.53 19.70 23.36
C ASN A 169 10.79 18.20 23.28
N TYR A 170 9.93 17.45 22.56
CA TYR A 170 10.28 16.11 22.14
C TYR A 170 11.55 16.25 21.29
N GLU A 171 12.68 15.81 21.84
CA GLU A 171 13.95 15.80 21.11
C GLU A 171 13.73 15.04 19.81
N SER A 172 14.00 15.70 18.68
CA SER A 172 13.90 15.07 17.37
C SER A 172 14.77 13.82 17.35
N ILE A 173 14.23 12.68 16.91
CA ILE A 173 14.98 11.43 16.81
C ILE A 173 16.11 11.64 15.80
N VAL A 174 17.37 11.72 16.26
CA VAL A 174 18.54 11.97 15.40
C VAL A 174 19.45 10.75 15.38
N PRO A 175 19.86 10.23 14.21
CA PRO A 175 20.71 9.07 14.12
C PRO A 175 22.10 9.33 14.70
N LYS A 176 22.55 8.39 15.54
CA LYS A 176 23.95 8.33 16.00
C LYS A 176 24.84 7.79 14.87
N PRO A 177 26.17 8.05 14.89
CA PRO A 177 27.09 7.38 13.97
C PRO A 177 26.89 5.87 13.99
N GLY A 178 26.91 5.22 12.82
CA GLY A 178 26.67 3.77 12.69
C GLY A 178 25.23 3.32 12.97
N ASN A 179 24.26 4.23 13.11
CA ASN A 179 22.85 3.89 13.25
C ASN A 179 22.07 4.43 12.06
N VAL A 180 21.11 3.63 11.59
CA VAL A 180 20.20 3.94 10.50
C VAL A 180 18.78 3.79 11.04
N TYR A 181 18.00 4.86 10.98
CA TYR A 181 16.58 4.77 11.28
C TYR A 181 15.77 4.59 10.01
N ILE A 182 14.92 3.58 9.97
CA ILE A 182 14.14 3.23 8.79
C ILE A 182 12.79 3.92 8.88
N GLY A 183 12.58 4.96 8.08
CA GLY A 183 11.27 5.56 7.87
C GLY A 183 10.47 4.77 6.84
N ALA A 184 9.20 5.16 6.65
CA ALA A 184 8.31 4.50 5.68
C ALA A 184 8.93 4.46 4.28
N HIS A 185 9.54 5.58 3.86
CA HIS A 185 10.02 5.77 2.50
C HIS A 185 11.49 6.23 2.40
N TYR A 186 12.20 6.33 3.53
CA TYR A 186 13.58 6.78 3.58
C TYR A 186 14.40 6.00 4.62
N LEU A 187 15.72 6.08 4.47
CA LEU A 187 16.70 5.70 5.48
C LEU A 187 17.29 6.98 6.06
N PHE A 188 17.14 7.18 7.37
CA PHE A 188 17.68 8.33 8.07
C PHE A 188 19.05 8.03 8.64
N VAL A 189 20.06 8.77 8.17
CA VAL A 189 21.46 8.47 8.46
C VAL A 189 22.22 9.71 8.88
N LYS A 190 23.25 9.53 9.71
CA LYS A 190 24.19 10.59 10.07
C LYS A 190 25.22 10.78 8.95
N ARG A 191 24.90 11.67 8.01
CA ARG A 191 25.70 11.98 6.83
C ARG A 191 25.47 13.43 6.38
N LYS A 192 26.55 14.15 6.08
CA LYS A 192 26.49 15.56 5.62
C LYS A 192 25.85 15.78 4.24
N SER A 193 25.86 14.76 3.37
CA SER A 193 25.37 14.88 1.99
C SER A 193 24.36 13.79 1.68
N SER A 194 23.26 14.14 1.02
CA SER A 194 22.29 13.18 0.50
C SER A 194 22.65 12.64 -0.89
N SER A 195 23.80 13.00 -1.46
CA SER A 195 24.21 12.60 -2.82
C SER A 195 24.93 11.26 -2.85
N CYS A 196 25.00 10.54 -3.95
CA CYS A 196 25.82 9.34 -4.07
C CYS A 196 27.32 9.67 -3.99
N TYR A 197 28.12 8.86 -3.28
CA TYR A 197 29.57 9.08 -3.23
C TYR A 197 30.26 8.86 -4.58
N GLY A 198 29.75 7.91 -5.38
CA GLY A 198 30.26 7.57 -6.72
C GLY A 198 29.77 8.54 -7.80
N CYS A 199 28.48 8.49 -8.15
CA CYS A 199 27.95 9.27 -9.29
C CYS A 199 27.41 10.67 -8.94
N LYS A 200 27.50 11.10 -7.68
CA LYS A 200 27.01 12.41 -7.18
C LYS A 200 25.50 12.69 -7.34
N ARG A 201 24.72 11.75 -7.88
CA ARG A 201 23.25 11.86 -7.95
C ARG A 201 22.65 12.06 -6.56
N VAL A 202 21.70 12.98 -6.42
CA VAL A 202 20.93 13.21 -5.19
C VAL A 202 20.07 11.97 -4.89
N LEU A 203 20.26 11.35 -3.72
CA LEU A 203 19.53 10.16 -3.28
C LEU A 203 18.35 10.51 -2.35
N GLY A 204 18.32 11.73 -1.82
CA GLY A 204 17.23 12.24 -0.99
C GLY A 204 17.56 13.66 -0.52
N GLU A 205 17.21 14.00 0.72
CA GLU A 205 17.33 15.35 1.26
C GLU A 205 18.30 15.44 2.45
N ALA A 206 18.94 16.60 2.61
CA ALA A 206 19.67 16.92 3.83
C ALA A 206 18.68 17.36 4.91
N ALA A 207 18.68 16.70 6.06
CA ALA A 207 17.78 17.02 7.17
C ALA A 207 18.43 17.97 8.19
N SER A 208 19.75 17.88 8.34
CA SER A 208 20.56 18.82 9.13
C SER A 208 21.97 18.92 8.52
N ASN A 209 22.86 19.70 9.14
CA ASN A 209 24.26 19.82 8.72
C ASN A 209 25.02 18.47 8.69
N ASP A 210 24.57 17.47 9.44
CA ASP A 210 25.23 16.18 9.60
C ASP A 210 24.29 14.98 9.46
N THR A 211 23.07 15.18 8.97
CA THR A 211 22.11 14.09 8.74
C THR A 211 21.41 14.22 7.39
N ALA A 212 21.06 13.08 6.81
CA ALA A 212 20.38 13.00 5.53
C ALA A 212 19.30 11.91 5.55
N LYS A 213 18.17 12.19 4.90
CA LYS A 213 17.17 11.18 4.56
C LYS A 213 17.43 10.71 3.14
N LEU A 214 17.75 9.43 2.98
CA LEU A 214 17.97 8.82 1.68
C LEU A 214 16.69 8.10 1.26
N TYR A 215 16.07 8.53 0.17
CA TYR A 215 14.81 7.94 -0.26
C TYR A 215 15.03 6.51 -0.79
N LYS A 216 14.19 5.57 -0.34
CA LYS A 216 14.33 4.14 -0.63
C LYS A 216 14.32 3.86 -2.15
N TRP A 217 13.50 4.55 -2.93
CA TRP A 217 13.42 4.38 -4.39
C TRP A 217 14.68 4.81 -5.16
N ASN A 218 15.61 5.55 -4.52
CA ASN A 218 16.92 5.87 -5.10
C ASN A 218 18.02 4.87 -4.71
N LEU A 219 17.66 3.84 -3.94
CA LEU A 219 18.54 2.78 -3.47
C LEU A 219 18.07 1.43 -4.01
N LYS A 220 18.93 0.42 -3.89
CA LYS A 220 18.59 -1.00 -4.03
C LYS A 220 19.17 -1.75 -2.83
N LEU A 221 18.48 -2.78 -2.40
CA LEU A 221 18.96 -3.70 -1.37
C LEU A 221 19.65 -4.89 -2.06
N GLN A 222 20.90 -5.14 -1.72
CA GLN A 222 21.71 -6.23 -2.27
C GLN A 222 22.05 -7.23 -1.16
N TYR A 223 21.76 -8.51 -1.41
CA TYR A 223 22.15 -9.62 -0.55
C TYR A 223 22.32 -10.87 -1.40
N ASN A 224 23.34 -11.69 -1.12
CA ASN A 224 23.76 -12.77 -2.03
C ASN A 224 23.91 -12.26 -3.48
N ASN A 225 23.22 -12.92 -4.42
CA ASN A 225 23.12 -12.55 -5.82
C ASN A 225 21.81 -11.82 -6.15
N GLU A 226 20.99 -11.52 -5.13
CA GLU A 226 19.71 -10.83 -5.28
C GLU A 226 19.90 -9.32 -5.17
N VAL A 227 19.18 -8.59 -6.03
CA VAL A 227 19.13 -7.14 -6.00
C VAL A 227 17.68 -6.70 -6.05
N GLU A 228 17.22 -6.20 -4.91
CA GLU A 228 15.85 -5.80 -4.68
C GLU A 228 15.70 -4.29 -4.87
N SER A 229 14.69 -3.87 -5.64
CA SER A 229 14.35 -2.44 -5.81
C SER A 229 13.19 -2.03 -4.91
N TYR A 230 13.02 -0.73 -4.70
CA TYR A 230 11.88 -0.16 -3.98
C TYR A 230 11.02 0.68 -4.94
N PRO A 231 9.73 0.36 -5.10
CA PRO A 231 8.87 1.06 -6.05
C PRO A 231 8.59 2.51 -5.61
N PRO A 232 8.69 3.52 -6.50
CA PRO A 232 8.41 4.92 -6.14
C PRO A 232 6.97 5.15 -5.64
N TYR A 233 5.96 4.50 -6.24
CA TYR A 233 4.56 4.65 -5.82
C TYR A 233 4.31 4.23 -4.35
N ALA A 234 5.16 3.37 -3.77
CA ALA A 234 4.98 2.95 -2.37
C ALA A 234 5.13 4.12 -1.39
N TYR A 235 5.88 5.17 -1.76
CA TYR A 235 5.85 6.43 -0.99
C TYR A 235 4.44 7.02 -0.92
N ALA A 236 3.75 7.12 -2.06
CA ALA A 236 2.39 7.65 -2.09
C ALA A 236 1.43 6.78 -1.26
N TYR A 237 1.54 5.45 -1.34
CA TYR A 237 0.75 4.54 -0.51
C TYR A 237 0.88 4.85 0.99
N TYR A 238 2.12 4.93 1.51
CA TYR A 238 2.34 5.20 2.93
C TYR A 238 1.99 6.63 3.33
N ALA A 239 2.27 7.62 2.48
CA ALA A 239 1.88 9.01 2.74
C ALA A 239 0.35 9.17 2.80
N ILE A 240 -0.39 8.51 1.92
CA ILE A 240 -1.86 8.47 1.96
C ILE A 240 -2.35 7.77 3.22
N LEU A 241 -1.77 6.62 3.59
CA LEU A 241 -2.13 5.92 4.83
C LEU A 241 -1.91 6.78 6.06
N ASP A 242 -0.79 7.49 6.12
CA ASP A 242 -0.48 8.36 7.22
C ASP A 242 -1.50 9.50 7.34
N LYS A 243 -1.89 10.14 6.22
CA LYS A 243 -2.98 11.14 6.19
C LYS A 243 -4.34 10.58 6.63
N ILE A 244 -4.64 9.33 6.27
CA ILE A 244 -5.85 8.65 6.75
C ILE A 244 -5.78 8.42 8.27
N ASN A 245 -4.61 8.08 8.81
CA ASN A 245 -4.46 7.76 10.23
C ASN A 245 -4.38 9.01 11.12
N SER A 246 -3.70 10.07 10.68
CA SER A 246 -3.55 11.31 11.46
C SER A 246 -4.76 12.23 11.35
N GLY A 247 -5.34 12.36 10.16
CA GLY A 247 -6.41 13.33 9.87
C GLY A 247 -7.78 12.72 9.54
N ALA A 248 -7.92 11.39 9.52
CA ALA A 248 -9.13 10.71 9.01
C ALA A 248 -9.50 11.13 7.56
N LEU A 249 -8.52 11.60 6.78
CA LEU A 249 -8.71 12.13 5.45
C LEU A 249 -8.94 11.00 4.45
N ARG A 250 -10.16 10.91 3.93
CA ARG A 250 -10.54 9.95 2.86
C ARG A 250 -10.60 10.58 1.48
N LYS A 251 -10.42 11.89 1.40
CA LYS A 251 -10.40 12.67 0.16
C LYS A 251 -9.21 13.60 0.22
N LEU A 252 -8.34 13.52 -0.77
CA LEU A 252 -7.15 14.36 -0.86
C LEU A 252 -6.73 14.52 -2.31
N GLN A 253 -5.87 15.48 -2.57
CA GLN A 253 -5.35 15.75 -3.90
C GLN A 253 -3.84 15.60 -3.88
N VAL A 254 -3.29 14.79 -4.79
CA VAL A 254 -1.84 14.73 -4.98
C VAL A 254 -1.45 15.68 -6.10
N LYS A 255 -0.40 16.46 -5.87
CA LYS A 255 0.12 17.43 -6.83
C LYS A 255 1.62 17.27 -7.04
N ASN A 256 2.05 17.69 -8.23
CA ASN A 256 3.43 18.00 -8.53
C ASN A 256 3.48 19.06 -9.64
N SER A 257 4.68 19.38 -10.13
CA SER A 257 4.86 20.30 -11.27
C SER A 257 4.31 19.80 -12.61
N LYS A 258 3.95 18.52 -12.72
CA LYS A 258 3.43 17.88 -13.95
C LYS A 258 1.91 17.82 -14.01
N GLY A 259 1.23 17.80 -12.87
CA GLY A 259 -0.21 17.56 -12.85
C GLY A 259 -0.80 17.49 -11.46
N THR A 260 -2.10 17.17 -11.46
CA THR A 260 -2.95 17.06 -10.28
C THR A 260 -3.76 15.78 -10.40
N LEU A 261 -3.95 15.07 -9.29
CA LEU A 261 -4.81 13.89 -9.24
C LEU A 261 -5.60 13.92 -7.93
N SER A 262 -6.92 14.00 -8.04
CA SER A 262 -7.82 14.01 -6.89
C SER A 262 -8.20 12.57 -6.54
N LEU A 263 -8.12 12.20 -5.26
CA LEU A 263 -8.24 10.83 -4.77
C LEU A 263 -9.34 10.71 -3.70
N TRP A 264 -10.17 9.67 -3.83
CA TRP A 264 -11.18 9.26 -2.86
C TRP A 264 -10.92 7.82 -2.44
N ILE A 265 -10.52 7.63 -1.19
CA ILE A 265 -10.15 6.34 -0.63
C ILE A 265 -11.40 5.66 -0.07
N LEU A 266 -11.98 4.76 -0.85
CA LEU A 266 -13.22 4.05 -0.51
C LEU A 266 -13.01 2.97 0.54
N SER A 267 -11.87 2.28 0.48
CA SER A 267 -11.57 1.15 1.36
C SER A 267 -10.07 1.04 1.58
N VAL A 268 -9.72 0.51 2.75
CA VAL A 268 -8.34 0.42 3.24
C VAL A 268 -8.13 -0.98 3.79
N GLY A 269 -7.01 -1.62 3.43
CA GLY A 269 -6.65 -2.93 3.95
C GLY A 269 -7.43 -4.08 3.31
N LEU A 270 -7.77 -3.95 2.02
CA LEU A 270 -8.41 -5.02 1.27
C LEU A 270 -7.38 -6.04 0.79
N SER A 271 -7.75 -7.31 0.79
CA SER A 271 -7.07 -8.30 -0.06
C SER A 271 -7.88 -8.44 -1.34
N VAL A 272 -7.26 -8.19 -2.48
CA VAL A 272 -7.93 -8.06 -3.78
C VAL A 272 -7.24 -8.95 -4.78
N SER A 273 -8.01 -9.52 -5.70
CA SER A 273 -7.47 -10.14 -6.88
C SER A 273 -8.27 -9.75 -8.11
N TYR A 274 -7.55 -9.50 -9.19
CA TYR A 274 -8.08 -9.23 -10.51
C TYR A 274 -7.03 -9.68 -11.52
N ASP A 275 -7.50 -10.22 -12.64
CA ASP A 275 -6.61 -10.82 -13.64
C ASP A 275 -5.60 -11.80 -13.00
N ASN A 276 -4.28 -11.57 -13.16
CA ASN A 276 -3.21 -12.35 -12.53
C ASN A 276 -2.59 -11.67 -11.31
N HIS A 277 -3.22 -10.65 -10.74
CA HIS A 277 -2.71 -9.94 -9.56
C HIS A 277 -3.43 -10.40 -8.31
N ILE A 278 -2.66 -10.59 -7.22
CA ILE A 278 -3.19 -10.73 -5.87
C ILE A 278 -2.50 -9.68 -5.01
N LEU A 279 -3.28 -8.69 -4.59
CA LEU A 279 -2.83 -7.60 -3.75
C LEU A 279 -3.29 -7.83 -2.32
N ASP A 280 -2.39 -7.58 -1.38
CA ASP A 280 -2.72 -7.54 0.04
C ASP A 280 -2.61 -6.12 0.58
N ARG A 281 -3.45 -5.80 1.56
CA ARG A 281 -3.52 -4.50 2.22
C ARG A 281 -3.73 -3.33 1.26
N ALA A 282 -4.46 -3.58 0.18
CA ALA A 282 -4.73 -2.62 -0.87
C ALA A 282 -5.68 -1.51 -0.40
N LEU A 283 -5.53 -0.35 -1.03
CA LEU A 283 -6.47 0.75 -1.03
C LEU A 283 -7.34 0.65 -2.28
N LYS A 284 -8.65 0.79 -2.13
CA LYS A 284 -9.57 1.03 -3.25
C LYS A 284 -9.73 2.54 -3.41
N ILE A 285 -9.33 3.06 -4.57
CA ILE A 285 -9.25 4.49 -4.82
C ILE A 285 -10.11 4.83 -6.03
N LEU A 286 -11.01 5.81 -5.87
CA LEU A 286 -11.55 6.54 -7.01
C LEU A 286 -10.67 7.75 -7.27
N TYR A 287 -10.37 8.01 -8.54
CA TYR A 287 -9.50 9.11 -8.91
C TYR A 287 -9.95 9.82 -10.19
N THR A 288 -9.59 11.10 -10.28
CA THR A 288 -9.77 11.94 -11.47
C THR A 288 -8.62 12.93 -11.57
N GLU A 289 -8.27 13.31 -12.80
CA GLU A 289 -7.26 14.34 -13.08
C GLU A 289 -7.83 15.76 -12.92
N GLU A 290 -9.13 15.90 -12.64
CA GLU A 290 -9.75 17.18 -12.31
C GLU A 290 -9.30 17.67 -10.92
N SER A 291 -8.92 18.94 -10.85
CA SER A 291 -8.52 19.59 -9.60
C SER A 291 -9.72 20.01 -8.77
N ASN A 292 -9.65 19.80 -7.45
CA ASN A 292 -10.63 20.30 -6.50
C ASN A 292 -9.93 21.11 -5.40
N GLU A 293 -10.11 22.43 -5.43
CA GLU A 293 -9.45 23.37 -4.51
C GLU A 293 -9.81 23.16 -3.03
N ASN A 294 -10.92 22.46 -2.75
CA ASN A 294 -11.37 22.18 -1.38
C ASN A 294 -10.69 20.95 -0.76
N LEU A 295 -9.88 20.21 -1.51
CA LEU A 295 -9.19 19.02 -1.01
C LEU A 295 -7.83 19.38 -0.43
N GLU A 296 -7.46 18.69 0.65
CA GLU A 296 -6.11 18.79 1.19
C GLU A 296 -5.08 18.29 0.17
N VAL A 297 -3.98 19.04 0.03
CA VAL A 297 -2.94 18.76 -0.96
C VAL A 297 -1.79 17.98 -0.34
N LEU A 298 -1.41 16.89 -0.99
CA LEU A 298 -0.19 16.12 -0.76
C LEU A 298 0.77 16.32 -1.94
N GLU A 299 1.85 17.07 -1.72
CA GLU A 299 2.89 17.27 -2.73
C GLU A 299 3.74 16.00 -2.88
N LEU A 300 3.90 15.52 -4.11
CA LEU A 300 4.68 14.32 -4.42
C LEU A 300 5.87 14.66 -5.33
N PRO A 301 7.04 14.01 -5.13
CA PRO A 301 8.12 14.06 -6.11
C PRO A 301 7.64 13.57 -7.49
N THR A 302 8.16 14.15 -8.57
CA THR A 302 7.71 13.86 -9.94
C THR A 302 7.68 12.36 -10.26
N LEU A 303 8.77 11.65 -9.95
CA LEU A 303 8.88 10.21 -10.17
C LEU A 303 7.81 9.41 -9.40
N VAL A 304 7.46 9.84 -8.18
CA VAL A 304 6.44 9.16 -7.38
C VAL A 304 5.06 9.41 -7.97
N TYR A 305 4.74 10.65 -8.32
CA TYR A 305 3.46 10.99 -8.93
C TYR A 305 3.22 10.22 -10.23
N GLU A 306 4.22 10.19 -11.13
CA GLU A 306 4.13 9.45 -12.39
C GLU A 306 3.96 7.95 -12.15
N SER A 307 4.72 7.39 -11.19
CA SER A 307 4.61 5.98 -10.81
C SER A 307 3.24 5.64 -10.20
N LEU A 308 2.68 6.52 -9.35
CA LEU A 308 1.34 6.35 -8.77
C LEU A 308 0.26 6.37 -9.85
N LEU A 309 0.30 7.36 -10.74
CA LEU A 309 -0.68 7.48 -11.82
C LEU A 309 -0.64 6.26 -12.74
N SER A 310 0.56 5.80 -13.10
CA SER A 310 0.76 4.59 -13.90
C SER A 310 0.15 3.36 -13.24
N VAL A 311 0.42 3.13 -11.95
CA VAL A 311 -0.12 1.97 -11.21
C VAL A 311 -1.65 2.02 -11.12
N LEU A 312 -2.22 3.20 -10.88
CA LEU A 312 -3.67 3.34 -10.84
C LEU A 312 -4.31 3.08 -12.20
N GLN A 313 -3.76 3.65 -13.28
CA GLN A 313 -4.25 3.44 -14.64
C GLN A 313 -4.12 1.99 -15.09
N GLU A 314 -2.99 1.34 -14.80
CA GLU A 314 -2.77 -0.09 -15.06
C GLU A 314 -3.80 -0.93 -14.30
N SER A 315 -3.94 -0.71 -12.99
CA SER A 315 -4.92 -1.40 -12.16
C SER A 315 -6.33 -1.24 -12.73
N THR A 316 -6.75 -0.02 -13.08
CA THR A 316 -8.05 0.25 -13.71
C THR A 316 -8.23 -0.53 -15.00
N SER A 317 -7.22 -0.55 -15.88
CA SER A 317 -7.33 -1.23 -17.18
C SER A 317 -7.53 -2.75 -17.07
N LEU A 318 -7.13 -3.34 -15.95
CA LEU A 318 -7.26 -4.77 -15.68
C LEU A 318 -8.60 -5.15 -15.01
N LEU A 319 -9.40 -4.17 -14.59
CA LEU A 319 -10.72 -4.40 -14.02
C LEU A 319 -11.78 -4.66 -15.11
N PRO A 320 -12.85 -5.41 -14.80
CA PRO A 320 -14.05 -5.44 -15.62
C PRO A 320 -14.55 -4.03 -15.95
N GLU A 321 -15.02 -3.78 -17.19
CA GLU A 321 -15.49 -2.45 -17.63
C GLU A 321 -16.51 -1.81 -16.68
N SER A 322 -17.41 -2.61 -16.11
CA SER A 322 -18.43 -2.16 -15.14
C SER A 322 -17.84 -1.66 -13.82
N GLU A 323 -16.58 -1.99 -13.52
CA GLU A 323 -15.87 -1.63 -12.30
C GLU A 323 -14.78 -0.57 -12.56
N GLN A 324 -14.54 -0.16 -13.81
CA GLN A 324 -13.50 0.81 -14.15
C GLN A 324 -13.90 2.26 -13.84
N ASN A 325 -15.19 2.57 -13.95
CA ASN A 325 -15.70 3.93 -13.84
C ASN A 325 -16.78 4.01 -12.75
N ALA A 326 -16.82 5.14 -12.05
CA ALA A 326 -17.84 5.44 -11.06
C ALA A 326 -18.37 6.86 -11.23
N GLN A 327 -19.65 7.04 -10.96
CA GLN A 327 -20.28 8.35 -10.77
C GLN A 327 -20.72 8.47 -9.31
N MET A 328 -20.29 9.53 -8.63
CA MET A 328 -20.64 9.74 -7.22
C MET A 328 -22.02 10.39 -7.05
N SER A 329 -22.46 11.18 -8.04
CA SER A 329 -23.81 11.74 -8.16
C SER A 329 -24.31 11.67 -9.60
N LYS A 330 -25.64 11.59 -9.80
CA LYS A 330 -26.27 11.70 -11.12
C LYS A 330 -26.05 13.08 -11.77
N GLU A 331 -25.72 14.08 -10.97
CA GLU A 331 -25.44 15.45 -11.40
C GLU A 331 -23.94 15.73 -11.57
N ASP A 332 -23.07 14.79 -11.18
CA ASP A 332 -21.63 14.96 -11.33
C ASP A 332 -21.24 14.87 -12.81
N LYS A 333 -20.66 15.97 -13.31
CA LYS A 333 -20.01 15.98 -14.63
C LYS A 333 -18.64 15.29 -14.62
N VAL A 334 -18.13 14.98 -13.42
CA VAL A 334 -16.81 14.41 -13.21
C VAL A 334 -16.87 12.90 -13.34
N HIS A 335 -16.08 12.36 -14.25
CA HIS A 335 -15.93 10.91 -14.40
C HIS A 335 -14.78 10.42 -13.51
N TYR A 336 -15.09 9.54 -12.56
CA TYR A 336 -14.08 8.93 -11.70
C TYR A 336 -13.68 7.57 -12.23
N LYS A 337 -12.39 7.28 -12.19
CA LYS A 337 -11.85 5.94 -12.45
C LYS A 337 -11.61 5.22 -11.12
N ALA A 338 -11.77 3.90 -11.11
CA ALA A 338 -11.48 3.08 -9.93
C ALA A 338 -10.18 2.30 -10.14
N GLY A 339 -9.28 2.35 -9.17
CA GLY A 339 -8.02 1.61 -9.18
C GLY A 339 -7.64 1.12 -7.78
N PHE A 340 -6.67 0.22 -7.74
CA PHE A 340 -6.13 -0.33 -6.51
C PHE A 340 -4.67 0.10 -6.33
N LEU A 341 -4.31 0.39 -5.08
CA LEU A 341 -2.93 0.70 -4.69
C LEU A 341 -2.55 -0.13 -3.47
N ALA A 342 -1.47 -0.90 -3.58
CA ALA A 342 -0.95 -1.76 -2.52
C ALA A 342 0.52 -1.38 -2.19
N PRO A 343 1.04 -1.75 -1.01
CA PRO A 343 2.45 -1.47 -0.68
C PRO A 343 3.40 -2.22 -1.61
N GLU A 344 2.99 -3.41 -2.04
CA GLU A 344 3.67 -4.23 -3.04
C GLU A 344 2.62 -4.66 -4.08
N MET A 345 2.95 -4.47 -5.36
CA MET A 345 2.14 -5.02 -6.45
C MET A 345 2.71 -6.40 -6.73
N GLY A 346 2.05 -7.44 -6.22
CA GLY A 346 2.50 -8.82 -6.38
C GLY A 346 2.10 -9.39 -7.74
N ASP A 347 3.00 -10.14 -8.37
CA ASP A 347 2.63 -11.15 -9.36
C ASP A 347 1.99 -12.33 -8.62
N ALA A 348 0.88 -12.90 -9.10
CA ALA A 348 0.25 -14.03 -8.42
C ALA A 348 1.19 -15.23 -8.29
N PHE A 349 1.23 -15.80 -7.08
CA PHE A 349 1.79 -17.13 -6.78
C PHE A 349 1.23 -18.22 -7.70
#